data_AF-A0A3B8PZB1-F1
#
_entry.id   AF-A0A3B8PZB1-F1
#
_cell.length_a   1.000
_cell.length_b   1.000
_cell.length_c   1.000
_cell.angle_alpha   90.00
_cell.angle_beta   90.00
_cell.angle_gamma   90.00
#
_symmetry.space_group_name_H-M   'P 1'
#
loop_
_entity.id
_entity.type
_entity.pdbx_description
1 polymer ?
#
loop_
_entity_poly.entity_id
_entity_poly.type
_entity_poly.pdbx_seq_one_letter_code
_entity_poly.pdbx_strand_id
1 'polypeptide(L)'
;MFSYIDTHELDIVDATFGIEPNDGGPYSDRWVDVPAERHNRGANLAFVDGHAERWRWKAPKIFVEWGQPARTDDGDLDDLRRLQTKLPRLHDGQNAGL
;
A
#
# COMPACT_ATOMS: atom_id res chain seq x y z
N MET A 1 7.73 -4.55 -5.82
CA MET A 1 8.66 -4.74 -4.70
C MET A 1 9.20 -3.37 -4.33
N PHE A 2 9.03 -2.97 -3.06
CA PHE A 2 9.48 -1.68 -2.51
C PHE A 2 10.75 -1.93 -1.69
N SER A 3 11.75 -1.05 -1.78
CA SER A 3 13.00 -1.22 -1.03
C SER A 3 13.00 -0.51 0.33
N TYR A 4 12.16 0.53 0.49
CA TYR A 4 11.93 1.20 1.78
C TYR A 4 10.61 1.97 1.72
N ILE A 5 9.69 1.57 2.58
CA ILE A 5 8.57 2.35 3.09
C ILE A 5 8.50 1.96 4.56
N ASP A 6 8.46 2.92 5.48
CA ASP A 6 8.33 2.59 6.89
C ASP A 6 6.95 1.97 7.12
N THR A 7 6.90 0.71 7.57
CA THR A 7 5.67 0.11 8.11
C THR A 7 5.33 0.79 9.43
N HIS A 8 4.02 0.92 9.72
CA HIS A 8 3.58 1.44 11.00
C HIS A 8 4.18 0.62 12.15
N GLU A 9 4.54 1.27 13.25
CA GLU A 9 5.36 0.66 14.32
C GLU A 9 4.70 -0.52 15.04
N LEU A 10 3.37 -0.51 15.07
CA LEU A 10 2.54 -1.59 15.61
C LEU A 10 2.26 -2.70 14.60
N ASP A 11 2.71 -2.53 13.36
CA ASP A 11 2.39 -3.33 12.19
C ASP A 11 3.66 -3.97 11.58
N ILE A 12 4.78 -3.97 12.31
CA ILE A 12 6.01 -4.66 11.86
C ILE A 12 5.91 -6.15 12.23
N VAL A 13 5.67 -7.01 11.24
CA VAL A 13 5.70 -8.48 11.40
C VAL A 13 6.83 -9.15 10.60
N ASP A 14 7.21 -8.60 9.44
CA ASP A 14 8.32 -9.11 8.64
C ASP A 14 9.15 -8.00 7.97
N ALA A 15 10.10 -8.37 7.12
CA ALA A 15 11.03 -7.44 6.47
C ALA A 15 10.47 -6.82 5.17
N THR A 16 9.16 -6.96 4.92
CA THR A 16 8.50 -6.52 3.69
C THR A 16 7.37 -5.53 3.97
N PHE A 17 6.89 -4.89 2.89
CA PHE A 17 5.67 -4.09 2.89
C PHE A 17 4.82 -4.54 1.70
N GLY A 18 3.64 -5.04 2.02
CA GLY A 18 2.65 -5.62 1.13
C GLY A 18 1.46 -4.70 0.91
N ILE A 19 0.87 -4.84 -0.27
CA ILE A 19 -0.39 -4.22 -0.65
C ILE A 19 -1.06 -5.15 -1.66
N GLU A 20 -2.36 -5.36 -1.53
CA GLU A 20 -3.14 -6.08 -2.54
C GLU A 20 -3.43 -5.19 -3.76
N PRO A 21 -3.54 -5.76 -4.97
CA PRO A 21 -3.95 -5.01 -6.15
C PRO A 21 -5.39 -4.53 -6.06
N ASN A 22 -5.71 -3.44 -6.78
CA ASN A 22 -7.07 -2.96 -6.94
C ASN A 22 -7.76 -3.69 -8.11
N ASP A 23 -8.06 -4.98 -7.93
CA ASP A 23 -8.64 -5.86 -8.95
C ASP A 23 -10.11 -6.24 -8.66
N GLY A 24 -10.72 -5.64 -7.63
CA GLY A 24 -12.08 -5.96 -7.19
C GLY A 24 -12.18 -7.23 -6.34
N GLY A 25 -11.05 -7.84 -5.98
CA GLY A 25 -11.00 -8.95 -5.03
C GLY A 25 -11.42 -8.53 -3.61
N PRO A 26 -11.69 -9.51 -2.71
CA PRO A 26 -12.20 -9.24 -1.37
C PRO A 26 -11.24 -8.44 -0.46
N TYR A 27 -9.97 -8.32 -0.86
CA TYR A 27 -8.92 -7.60 -0.11
C TYR A 27 -8.47 -6.31 -0.80
N SER A 28 -9.08 -5.90 -1.93
CA SER A 28 -8.66 -4.73 -2.71
C SER A 28 -8.71 -3.41 -1.93
N ASP A 29 -9.51 -3.37 -0.86
CA ASP A 29 -9.81 -2.15 -0.09
C ASP A 29 -9.15 -2.22 1.30
N ARG A 30 -8.18 -3.11 1.47
CA ARG A 30 -7.55 -3.41 2.76
C ARG A 30 -6.06 -3.10 2.70
N TRP A 31 -5.55 -2.53 3.79
CA TRP A 31 -4.11 -2.41 4.01
C TRP A 31 -3.59 -3.78 4.45
N VAL A 32 -2.67 -4.37 3.69
CA VAL A 32 -1.90 -5.53 4.19
C VAL A 32 -1.00 -5.03 5.30
N ASP A 33 -0.17 -4.03 4.97
CA ASP A 33 0.60 -3.24 5.91
C ASP A 33 0.16 -1.76 5.86
N VAL A 34 -0.06 -1.17 7.03
CA VAL A 34 -0.37 0.25 7.20
C VAL A 34 0.94 1.05 7.11
N PRO A 35 1.04 2.07 6.24
CA PRO A 35 2.26 2.86 6.12
C PRO A 35 2.45 3.76 7.34
N ALA A 36 3.70 4.01 7.73
CA ALA A 36 4.03 4.97 8.78
C ALA A 36 3.80 6.43 8.31
N GLU A 37 3.71 7.32 9.29
CA GLU A 37 3.43 8.75 9.08
C GLU A 37 4.38 9.73 9.82
N ARG A 38 5.53 9.25 10.32
CA ARG A 38 6.43 9.94 11.27
C ARG A 38 7.04 11.28 10.81
N HIS A 39 6.76 11.76 9.60
CA HIS A 39 7.29 13.02 9.05
C HIS A 39 6.19 13.97 8.59
N ASN A 40 5.28 14.38 9.49
CA ASN A 40 4.12 15.22 9.18
C ASN A 40 3.25 14.59 8.06
N ARG A 41 2.93 13.30 8.25
CA ARG A 41 2.27 12.44 7.25
C ARG A 41 3.09 12.22 5.98
N GLY A 42 4.42 12.32 6.09
CA GLY A 42 5.33 12.08 4.97
C GLY A 42 5.73 10.61 4.85
N ALA A 43 5.92 10.15 3.61
CA ALA A 43 6.54 8.87 3.27
C ALA A 43 7.56 9.05 2.16
N ASN A 44 8.65 8.29 2.21
CA ASN A 44 9.59 8.15 1.11
C ASN A 44 9.46 6.73 0.57
N LEU A 45 9.10 6.60 -0.70
CA LEU A 45 8.92 5.32 -1.38
C LEU A 45 10.13 5.08 -2.27
N ALA A 46 10.88 4.00 -2.02
CA ALA A 46 11.98 3.57 -2.88
C ALA A 46 11.58 2.35 -3.72
N PHE A 47 11.83 2.42 -5.02
CA PHE A 47 11.50 1.41 -6.02
C PHE A 47 12.74 0.60 -6.42
N VAL A 48 12.53 -0.64 -6.87
CA VAL A 48 13.63 -1.56 -7.25
C VAL A 48 14.40 -1.14 -8.51
N ASP A 49 13.85 -0.23 -9.31
CA ASP A 49 14.53 0.38 -10.46
C ASP A 49 15.41 1.58 -10.06
N GLY A 50 15.50 1.89 -8.76
CA GLY A 50 16.27 3.01 -8.22
C GLY A 50 15.50 4.33 -8.14
N HIS A 51 14.23 4.40 -8.58
CA HIS A 51 13.43 5.59 -8.36
C HIS A 51 13.07 5.77 -6.88
N ALA A 52 12.89 7.03 -6.48
CA ALA A 52 12.33 7.37 -5.19
C ALA A 52 11.28 8.47 -5.36
N GLU A 53 10.18 8.35 -4.62
CA GLU A 53 9.13 9.37 -4.56
C GLU A 53 8.89 9.80 -3.11
N ARG A 54 8.70 11.11 -2.90
CA ARG A 54 8.28 11.65 -1.60
C ARG A 54 6.79 11.96 -1.63
N TRP A 55 6.03 11.34 -0.74
CA TRP A 55 4.60 11.51 -0.63
C TRP A 55 4.22 12.17 0.69
N ARG A 56 3.04 12.79 0.69
CA ARG A 56 2.34 13.20 1.90
C ARG A 56 0.97 12.53 1.87
N TRP A 57 0.66 11.75 2.89
CA TRP A 57 -0.63 11.08 3.06
C TRP A 57 -1.74 12.10 3.27
N LYS A 58 -2.90 11.82 2.69
CA LYS A 58 -4.11 12.61 2.88
C LYS A 58 -4.65 12.39 4.29
N ALA A 59 -4.77 11.14 4.69
CA ALA A 59 -5.33 10.73 5.99
C ALA A 59 -4.24 10.31 6.99
N PRO A 60 -4.48 10.47 8.30
CA PRO A 60 -3.66 9.85 9.34
C PRO A 60 -3.56 8.33 9.14
N LYS A 61 -2.43 7.74 9.47
CA LYS A 61 -2.23 6.29 9.42
C LYS A 61 -2.33 5.72 10.82
N ILE A 62 -3.47 5.08 11.09
CA ILE A 62 -3.87 4.54 12.38
C ILE A 62 -3.98 3.04 12.25
N PHE A 63 -3.10 2.32 12.95
CA PHE A 63 -3.18 0.88 13.07
C PHE A 63 -4.24 0.49 14.12
N VAL A 64 -5.12 -0.42 13.75
CA VAL A 64 -6.19 -1.00 14.57
C VAL A 64 -6.05 -2.52 14.59
N GLU A 65 -5.92 -3.13 13.41
CA GLU A 65 -5.73 -4.57 13.25
C GLU A 65 -5.03 -4.91 11.93
N TRP A 66 -4.43 -6.09 11.89
CA TRP A 66 -3.79 -6.63 10.69
C TRP A 66 -4.78 -6.81 9.56
N GLY A 67 -4.37 -6.39 8.36
CA GLY A 67 -5.23 -6.49 7.19
C GLY A 67 -6.42 -5.55 7.22
N GLN A 68 -6.47 -4.50 8.07
CA GLN A 68 -7.67 -3.65 8.24
C GLN A 68 -8.18 -3.01 6.93
N PRO A 69 -9.51 -2.76 6.80
CA PRO A 69 -10.03 -1.97 5.69
C PRO A 69 -9.50 -0.53 5.75
N ALA A 70 -9.18 0.03 4.59
CA ALA A 70 -8.89 1.45 4.47
C ALA A 70 -10.15 2.27 4.80
N ARG A 71 -9.97 3.38 5.52
CA ARG A 71 -11.11 4.26 5.86
C ARG A 71 -11.58 5.03 4.64
N THR A 72 -12.90 5.18 4.51
CA THR A 72 -13.53 5.76 3.31
C THR A 72 -13.90 7.24 3.48
N ASP A 73 -13.83 7.78 4.69
CA ASP A 73 -14.39 9.08 5.08
C ASP A 73 -13.33 10.20 5.20
N ASP A 74 -12.03 9.87 5.23
CA ASP A 74 -10.95 10.82 5.52
C ASP A 74 -9.83 10.88 4.46
N GLY A 75 -9.97 10.11 3.37
CA GLY A 75 -8.98 10.01 2.29
C GLY A 75 -7.95 8.90 2.47
N ASP A 76 -8.11 8.00 3.44
CA ASP A 76 -7.23 6.85 3.61
C ASP A 76 -7.33 5.87 2.42
N LEU A 77 -8.55 5.60 1.94
CA LEU A 77 -8.77 4.81 0.72
C LEU A 77 -8.10 5.45 -0.51
N ASP A 78 -8.12 6.78 -0.63
CA ASP A 78 -7.44 7.46 -1.74
C ASP A 78 -5.92 7.23 -1.72
N ASP A 79 -5.31 7.23 -0.52
CA ASP A 79 -3.89 6.95 -0.34
C ASP A 79 -3.57 5.50 -0.75
N LEU A 80 -4.43 4.53 -0.36
CA LEU A 80 -4.32 3.14 -0.80
C LEU A 80 -4.39 3.02 -2.32
N ARG A 81 -5.39 3.65 -2.94
CA ARG A 81 -5.56 3.65 -4.41
C ARG A 81 -4.35 4.22 -5.11
N ARG A 82 -3.80 5.32 -4.61
CA ARG A 82 -2.58 5.90 -5.16
C ARG A 82 -1.42 4.92 -5.08
N LEU A 83 -1.24 4.22 -3.97
CA LEU A 83 -0.15 3.27 -3.79
C LEU A 83 -0.32 2.03 -4.70
N GLN A 84 -1.55 1.54 -4.85
CA GLN A 84 -1.90 0.44 -5.77
C GLN A 84 -1.57 0.76 -7.24
N THR A 85 -1.60 2.04 -7.65
CA THR A 85 -1.17 2.43 -9.02
C THR A 85 0.31 2.16 -9.31
N LYS A 86 1.11 1.91 -8.26
CA LYS A 86 2.53 1.57 -8.37
C LYS A 86 2.80 0.08 -8.47
N LEU A 87 1.78 -0.75 -8.29
CA LEU A 87 1.89 -2.18 -8.55
C LEU A 87 1.97 -2.43 -10.06
N PRO A 88 2.78 -3.39 -10.51
CA PRO A 88 2.72 -3.86 -11.89
C PRO A 88 1.29 -4.30 -12.18
N ARG A 89 0.77 -3.92 -13.35
CA ARG A 89 -0.47 -4.54 -13.84
C ARG A 89 -0.18 -6.02 -14.03
N LEU A 90 -0.96 -6.88 -13.38
CA LEU A 90 -1.09 -8.25 -13.81
C LEU A 90 -1.64 -8.17 -15.24
N HIS A 91 -0.82 -8.50 -16.24
CA HIS A 91 -1.37 -8.72 -17.57
C HIS A 91 -2.26 -9.94 -17.47
N ASP A 92 -3.46 -9.85 -18.03
CA ASP A 92 -4.37 -10.99 -18.16
C ASP A 92 -3.60 -12.14 -18.80
N GLY A 93 -3.39 -13.18 -18.00
CA GLY A 93 -2.91 -14.47 -18.47
C GLY A 93 -3.87 -14.94 -19.55
N GLN A 94 -3.29 -15.21 -20.71
CA GLN A 94 -3.95 -15.70 -21.90
C GLN A 94 -4.96 -16.81 -21.62
N ASN A 95 -6.03 -16.83 -22.40
CA ASN A 95 -6.69 -18.05 -22.86
C ASN A 95 -5.63 -19.14 -23.10
N ALA A 96 -5.52 -20.10 -22.20
CA ALA A 96 -4.93 -21.40 -22.46
C ALA A 96 -6.07 -22.41 -22.31
N GLY A 97 -6.71 -22.70 -23.44
CA GLY A 97 -7.64 -23.81 -23.52
C GLY A 97 -6.92 -25.13 -23.26
N LEU A 98 -7.64 -26.02 -22.57
CA LEU A 98 -7.69 -27.46 -22.79
C LEU A 98 -9.09 -27.93 -22.38
#